data_AF-Q9NAQ1-F1
#
_entry.id   AF-Q9NAQ1-F1
#
_cell.length_a   1.000
_cell.length_b   1.000
_cell.length_c   1.000
_cell.angle_alpha   90.00
_cell.angle_beta   90.00
_cell.angle_gamma   90.00
#
_symmetry.space_group_name_H-M   'P 1'
#
loop_
_entity.id
_entity.type
_entity.pdbx_description
1 polymer ?
#
loop_
_entity_poly.entity_id
_entity_poly.type
_entity_poly.pdbx_seq_one_letter_code
_entity_poly.pdbx_strand_id
1 'polypeptide(L)'
;MLLILIFVKLAAACIPTQFVTPLNPGTITTTTTISAPTTTVPITTTNPVSTTTTTTTTTTEAPTTTTTVVPIPCNICTSPYNAGCQGMGVPSPTDWCAISGSFPIMFRRYPEETTADAQCVITFSCPAGTAAYLLTIVGELPANFGGTGTFSADCWDTGNFNTPGVWTYYFFAYGAAYDFSQIRCKNM
;
A
#
# COMPACT_ATOMS: atom_id res chain seq x y z
N MET A 1 -34.35 -32.58 -7.55
CA MET A 1 -35.53 -31.72 -7.35
C MET A 1 -35.59 -31.39 -5.87
N LEU A 2 -35.52 -30.10 -5.50
CA LEU A 2 -35.87 -29.57 -4.18
C LEU A 2 -34.91 -29.81 -2.99
N LEU A 3 -33.68 -29.27 -2.98
CA LEU A 3 -32.95 -29.13 -1.69
C LEU A 3 -31.84 -28.06 -1.57
N ILE A 4 -31.67 -27.13 -2.52
CA ILE A 4 -30.57 -26.12 -2.45
C ILE A 4 -31.13 -24.68 -2.48
N LEU A 5 -32.13 -24.41 -1.62
CA LEU A 5 -32.74 -23.08 -1.42
C LEU A 5 -32.54 -22.54 0.02
N ILE A 6 -31.59 -23.06 0.81
CA ILE A 6 -31.55 -22.86 2.28
C ILE A 6 -30.22 -22.26 2.81
N PHE A 7 -29.64 -21.24 2.15
CA PHE A 7 -28.53 -20.48 2.76
C PHE A 7 -28.62 -18.94 2.57
N VAL A 8 -29.83 -18.39 2.39
CA VAL A 8 -30.09 -16.94 2.27
C VAL A 8 -30.34 -16.25 3.62
N LYS A 9 -30.01 -16.88 4.76
CA LYS A 9 -30.11 -16.26 6.08
C LYS A 9 -28.93 -16.68 6.94
N LEU A 10 -28.07 -15.71 7.28
CA LEU A 10 -27.17 -15.60 8.45
C LEU A 10 -25.85 -14.92 8.06
N ALA A 11 -25.84 -13.58 8.04
CA ALA A 11 -24.64 -12.77 8.31
C ALA A 11 -25.06 -11.33 8.65
N ALA A 12 -25.88 -11.20 9.69
CA ALA A 12 -26.09 -9.95 10.39
C ALA A 12 -25.21 -9.99 11.64
N ALA A 13 -23.97 -9.47 11.58
CA ALA A 13 -23.18 -9.18 12.78
C ALA A 13 -21.95 -8.31 12.44
N CYS A 14 -21.83 -7.21 13.19
CA CYS A 14 -20.63 -6.43 13.49
C CYS A 14 -20.08 -5.43 12.44
N ILE A 15 -20.70 -4.25 12.45
CA ILE A 15 -20.08 -2.96 12.10
C ILE A 15 -19.37 -2.41 13.35
N PRO A 16 -18.09 -2.02 13.32
CA PRO A 16 -17.52 -1.17 14.36
C PRO A 16 -17.65 0.31 13.94
N THR A 17 -18.62 1.00 14.54
CA THR A 17 -18.72 2.47 14.50
C THR A 17 -17.71 3.07 15.49
N GLN A 18 -16.59 3.59 14.97
CA GLN A 18 -15.67 4.37 15.77
C GLN A 18 -16.27 5.78 15.95
N PHE A 19 -16.62 6.12 17.18
CA PHE A 19 -17.20 7.39 17.59
C PHE A 19 -16.15 8.50 17.50
N VAL A 20 -16.31 9.46 16.58
CA VAL A 20 -15.45 10.65 16.51
C VAL A 20 -16.09 11.75 17.37
N THR A 21 -15.47 12.07 18.50
CA THR A 21 -15.91 13.17 19.37
C THR A 21 -15.71 14.51 18.66
N PRO A 22 -16.71 15.41 18.59
CA PRO A 22 -16.56 16.71 17.96
C PRO A 22 -15.69 17.65 18.80
N LEU A 23 -14.62 18.17 18.19
CA LEU A 23 -13.84 19.29 18.73
C LEU A 23 -14.68 20.57 18.69
N ASN A 24 -14.90 21.14 19.88
CA ASN A 24 -15.57 22.41 20.10
C ASN A 24 -14.84 23.57 19.38
N PRO A 25 -15.53 24.41 18.59
CA PRO A 25 -14.92 25.59 17.98
C PRO A 25 -15.00 26.76 18.96
N GLY A 26 -13.85 27.21 19.46
CA GLY A 26 -13.77 28.50 20.15
C GLY A 26 -12.72 28.55 21.23
N THR A 27 -11.54 29.07 20.91
CA THR A 27 -11.02 30.35 21.43
C THR A 27 -9.55 30.44 21.03
N ILE A 28 -9.27 31.32 20.07
CA ILE A 28 -7.92 31.77 19.71
C ILE A 28 -7.52 32.80 20.77
N THR A 29 -6.34 32.67 21.38
CA THR A 29 -5.64 33.84 21.94
C THR A 29 -4.14 33.64 21.78
N THR A 30 -3.58 34.49 20.92
CA THR A 30 -2.16 34.67 20.64
C THR A 30 -1.57 35.64 21.67
N THR A 31 -0.42 35.34 22.30
CA THR A 31 0.54 36.41 22.68
C THR A 31 1.96 35.85 22.81
N THR A 32 2.85 36.46 22.02
CA THR A 32 4.29 36.33 21.99
C THR A 32 4.92 37.31 22.99
N THR A 33 5.93 36.94 23.78
CA THR A 33 7.00 37.87 24.20
C THR A 33 8.26 37.14 24.67
N ILE A 34 9.38 37.76 24.31
CA ILE A 34 10.79 37.37 24.41
C ILE A 34 11.40 38.04 25.67
N SER A 35 12.41 37.46 26.34
CA SER A 35 13.67 38.14 26.79
C SER A 35 14.42 37.46 27.96
N ALA A 36 15.70 37.19 27.69
CA ALA A 36 16.94 37.34 28.50
C ALA A 36 17.20 36.55 29.83
N PRO A 37 18.46 36.14 30.10
CA PRO A 37 18.85 35.34 31.26
C PRO A 37 19.42 36.18 32.43
N THR A 38 19.29 35.67 33.66
CA THR A 38 19.99 36.24 34.84
C THR A 38 20.64 35.12 35.66
N THR A 39 21.93 35.29 35.91
CA THR A 39 22.81 34.45 36.76
C THR A 39 22.52 34.68 38.25
N THR A 40 22.48 33.63 39.05
CA THR A 40 22.62 33.70 40.51
C THR A 40 23.32 32.43 41.02
N VAL A 41 24.33 32.62 41.87
CA VAL A 41 25.23 31.63 42.50
C VAL A 41 24.94 31.68 44.02
N PRO A 42 25.52 30.82 44.89
CA PRO A 42 25.30 29.39 45.14
C PRO A 42 24.79 29.13 46.58
N ILE A 43 24.33 27.92 46.92
CA ILE A 43 24.46 27.41 48.30
C ILE A 43 24.58 25.87 48.28
N THR A 44 25.65 25.35 48.89
CA THR A 44 25.99 23.93 49.01
C THR A 44 25.38 23.36 50.29
N THR A 45 24.55 22.32 50.19
CA THR A 45 24.21 21.45 51.33
C THR A 45 24.19 19.99 50.86
N THR A 46 25.08 19.19 51.44
CA THR A 46 25.29 17.77 51.18
C THR A 46 24.20 16.90 51.83
N ASN A 47 23.52 16.07 51.05
CA ASN A 47 22.85 14.85 51.50
C ASN A 47 22.93 13.79 50.37
N PRO A 48 23.24 12.52 50.67
CA PRO A 48 23.39 11.49 49.65
C PRO A 48 22.03 10.87 49.35
N VAL A 49 21.44 11.16 48.19
CA VAL A 49 20.20 10.50 47.74
C VAL A 49 20.29 10.18 46.25
N SER A 50 19.94 8.92 45.97
CA SER A 50 19.86 8.20 44.69
C SER A 50 19.81 9.00 43.41
N THR A 51 20.77 8.72 42.53
CA THR A 51 20.74 9.05 41.10
C THR A 51 19.57 8.31 40.44
N THR A 52 18.55 9.04 39.99
CA THR A 52 17.54 8.52 39.05
C THR A 52 17.88 9.08 37.67
N THR A 53 18.28 8.21 36.75
CA THR A 53 18.54 8.56 35.35
C THR A 53 17.21 8.63 34.60
N THR A 54 16.77 9.84 34.22
CA THR A 54 15.64 10.02 33.31
C THR A 54 16.15 10.05 31.88
N THR A 55 15.88 8.99 31.12
CA THR A 55 16.15 8.95 29.68
C THR A 55 14.97 9.57 28.93
N THR A 56 15.19 10.71 28.28
CA THR A 56 14.20 11.31 27.37
C THR A 56 14.36 10.68 25.98
N THR A 57 13.41 9.84 25.60
CA THR A 57 13.32 9.30 24.23
C THR A 57 12.61 10.33 23.34
N THR A 58 13.32 10.90 22.37
CA THR A 58 12.72 11.74 21.32
C THR A 58 12.25 10.84 20.19
N THR A 59 10.94 10.70 20.01
CA THR A 59 10.35 9.99 18.87
C THR A 59 10.27 10.96 17.69
N THR A 60 11.09 10.75 16.66
CA THR A 60 10.96 11.45 15.38
C THR A 60 9.87 10.75 14.57
N GLU A 61 8.76 11.43 14.31
CA GLU A 61 7.69 10.90 13.46
C GLU A 61 8.17 10.81 12.02
N ALA A 62 8.00 9.64 11.39
CA ALA A 62 8.42 9.42 10.00
C ALA A 62 7.60 10.30 9.05
N PRO A 63 8.18 10.81 7.95
CA PRO A 63 7.45 11.59 6.97
C PRO A 63 6.30 10.74 6.38
N THR A 64 5.07 11.25 6.47
CA THR A 64 3.91 10.65 5.81
C THR A 64 3.99 10.97 4.32
N THR A 65 4.39 10.00 3.50
CA THR A 65 4.34 10.13 2.03
C THR A 65 2.94 9.77 1.56
N THR A 66 2.17 10.77 1.12
CA THR A 66 0.90 10.54 0.43
C THR A 66 1.19 10.19 -1.03
N THR A 67 1.12 8.90 -1.38
CA THR A 67 1.17 8.49 -2.79
C THR A 67 -0.24 8.58 -3.37
N THR A 68 -0.46 9.52 -4.30
CA THR A 68 -1.67 9.54 -5.12
C THR A 68 -1.62 8.37 -6.09
N VAL A 69 -2.59 7.46 -6.00
CA VAL A 69 -2.74 6.38 -7.00
C VAL A 69 -3.17 7.05 -8.31
N VAL A 70 -2.29 7.03 -9.31
CA VAL A 70 -2.60 7.55 -10.65
C VAL A 70 -3.67 6.65 -11.26
N PRO A 71 -4.77 7.21 -11.81
CA PRO A 71 -5.82 6.42 -12.44
C PRO A 71 -5.29 5.66 -13.66
N ILE A 72 -5.89 4.50 -13.95
CA ILE A 72 -5.53 3.69 -15.11
C ILE A 72 -6.06 4.38 -16.36
N PRO A 73 -5.21 4.66 -17.36
CA PRO A 73 -5.61 5.45 -18.53
C PRO A 73 -6.37 4.65 -19.61
N CYS A 74 -6.66 3.37 -19.35
CA CYS A 74 -7.40 2.49 -20.24
C CYS A 74 -8.86 2.34 -19.82
N ASN A 75 -9.71 2.02 -20.78
CA ASN A 75 -11.16 1.98 -20.57
C ASN A 75 -11.63 0.63 -20.05
N ILE A 76 -10.98 -0.47 -20.47
CA ILE A 76 -11.38 -1.84 -20.14
C ILE A 76 -10.51 -2.40 -19.01
N CYS A 77 -9.23 -2.04 -18.97
CA CYS A 77 -8.29 -2.53 -17.96
C CYS A 77 -8.63 -1.99 -16.57
N THR A 78 -8.86 -2.90 -15.61
CA THR A 78 -9.00 -2.56 -14.19
C THR A 78 -7.67 -2.73 -13.47
N SER A 79 -7.54 -2.21 -12.24
CA SER A 79 -6.28 -2.38 -11.48
C SER A 79 -6.06 -3.85 -11.19
N PRO A 80 -4.90 -4.43 -11.57
CA PRO A 80 -4.59 -5.80 -11.22
C PRO A 80 -4.08 -5.90 -9.77
N TYR A 81 -3.76 -4.79 -9.12
CA TYR A 81 -3.18 -4.84 -7.78
C TYR A 81 -4.21 -5.36 -6.77
N ASN A 82 -3.80 -6.35 -5.96
CA ASN A 82 -4.68 -7.00 -5.00
C ASN A 82 -5.17 -6.00 -3.93
N ALA A 83 -6.46 -5.65 -4.01
CA ALA A 83 -7.12 -4.76 -3.05
C ALA A 83 -7.35 -5.41 -1.67
N GLY A 84 -7.11 -6.71 -1.53
CA GLY A 84 -7.20 -7.45 -0.27
C GLY A 84 -5.93 -7.38 0.59
N CYS A 85 -4.87 -6.69 0.15
CA CYS A 85 -3.69 -6.49 0.99
C CYS A 85 -4.00 -5.58 2.19
N GLN A 86 -3.83 -6.12 3.39
CA GLN A 86 -4.13 -5.43 4.65
C GLN A 86 -2.91 -4.73 5.26
N GLY A 87 -1.74 -4.86 4.64
CA GLY A 87 -0.49 -4.25 5.09
C GLY A 87 0.39 -5.21 5.88
N MET A 88 1.45 -4.65 6.46
CA MET A 88 2.49 -5.42 7.13
C MET A 88 1.93 -6.22 8.30
N GLY A 89 2.26 -7.52 8.34
CA GLY A 89 1.89 -8.42 9.44
C GLY A 89 0.43 -8.86 9.47
N VAL A 90 -0.36 -8.53 8.45
CA VAL A 90 -1.78 -8.87 8.36
C VAL A 90 -2.04 -9.62 7.04
N PRO A 91 -2.71 -10.80 7.05
CA PRO A 91 -3.37 -11.47 8.18
C PRO A 91 -2.43 -12.12 9.20
N SER A 92 -1.15 -12.31 8.87
CA SER A 92 -0.16 -12.84 9.83
C SER A 92 1.22 -12.23 9.62
N PRO A 93 2.12 -12.30 10.62
CA PRO A 93 3.51 -11.83 10.49
C PRO A 93 4.30 -12.50 9.36
N THR A 94 3.92 -13.72 8.95
CA THR A 94 4.63 -14.53 7.95
C THR A 94 3.92 -14.61 6.60
N ASP A 95 2.70 -14.10 6.50
CA ASP A 95 1.91 -14.06 5.26
C ASP A 95 1.14 -12.75 5.24
N TRP A 96 1.76 -11.75 4.62
CA TRP A 96 1.23 -10.41 4.46
C TRP A 96 1.64 -9.81 3.11
N CYS A 97 0.93 -8.78 2.68
CA CYS A 97 1.29 -8.03 1.48
C CYS A 97 1.14 -6.51 1.66
N ALA A 98 1.95 -5.77 0.92
CA ALA A 98 1.96 -4.31 0.97
C ALA A 98 0.65 -3.74 0.37
N ILE A 99 0.11 -2.71 1.01
CA ILE A 99 -1.10 -2.02 0.52
C ILE A 99 -0.72 -1.18 -0.70
N SER A 100 -1.58 -1.13 -1.73
CA SER A 100 -1.42 -0.17 -2.83
C SER A 100 -1.33 1.26 -2.29
N GLY A 101 -0.41 2.05 -2.82
CA GLY A 101 -0.15 3.44 -2.36
C GLY A 101 0.89 3.57 -1.25
N SER A 102 1.32 2.47 -0.61
CA SER A 102 2.52 2.49 0.26
C SER A 102 3.84 2.58 -0.52
N PHE A 103 3.77 2.39 -1.84
CA PHE A 103 4.88 2.50 -2.78
C PHE A 103 4.32 2.99 -4.14
N PRO A 104 5.15 3.59 -5.00
CA PRO A 104 4.70 4.13 -6.27
C PRO A 104 4.31 3.01 -7.24
N ILE A 105 3.08 3.09 -7.76
CA ILE A 105 2.59 2.28 -8.88
C ILE A 105 2.26 3.24 -10.02
N MET A 106 2.86 3.00 -11.19
CA MET A 106 2.65 3.80 -12.38
C MET A 106 1.79 3.07 -13.40
N PHE A 107 0.87 3.80 -14.02
CA PHE A 107 0.10 3.34 -15.17
C PHE A 107 0.35 4.26 -16.35
N ARG A 108 0.53 3.69 -17.55
CA ARG A 108 0.72 4.42 -18.80
C ARG A 108 -0.09 3.79 -19.92
N ARG A 109 -0.67 4.60 -20.81
CA ARG A 109 -1.27 4.12 -22.06
C ARG A 109 -0.26 4.22 -23.20
N TYR A 110 -0.30 3.27 -24.13
CA TYR A 110 0.47 3.28 -25.38
C TYR A 110 -0.40 2.77 -26.55
N PRO A 111 -0.39 3.41 -27.73
CA PRO A 111 0.01 4.80 -27.92
C PRO A 111 -0.79 5.72 -26.97
N GLU A 112 -0.29 6.93 -26.73
CA GLU A 112 -0.98 7.88 -25.85
C GLU A 112 -2.31 8.37 -26.46
N GLU A 113 -2.44 8.21 -27.78
CA GLU A 113 -3.65 8.49 -28.54
C GLU A 113 -4.74 7.43 -28.30
N THR A 114 -6.00 7.84 -28.41
CA THR A 114 -7.16 6.95 -28.36
C THR A 114 -7.31 6.17 -29.67
N THR A 115 -6.38 5.27 -29.96
CA THR A 115 -6.51 4.32 -31.06
C THR A 115 -7.21 3.06 -30.56
N ALA A 116 -7.75 2.27 -31.50
CA ALA A 116 -8.29 0.96 -31.16
C ALA A 116 -7.21 0.10 -30.49
N ASP A 117 -5.94 0.22 -30.87
CA ASP A 117 -4.84 -0.61 -30.36
C ASP A 117 -4.20 -0.11 -29.07
N ALA A 118 -4.95 0.60 -28.23
CA ALA A 118 -4.43 1.10 -26.97
C ALA A 118 -4.13 -0.05 -25.99
N GLN A 119 -2.91 -0.08 -25.47
CA GLN A 119 -2.46 -0.93 -24.37
C GLN A 119 -2.19 -0.07 -23.14
N CYS A 120 -2.52 -0.59 -21.96
CA CYS A 120 -2.09 -0.06 -20.68
C CYS A 120 -0.95 -0.88 -20.13
N VAL A 121 0.06 -0.18 -19.63
CA VAL A 121 1.20 -0.75 -18.95
C VAL A 121 1.13 -0.34 -17.48
N ILE A 122 1.31 -1.31 -16.59
CA ILE A 122 1.56 -1.09 -15.17
C ILE A 122 3.06 -1.28 -14.91
N THR A 123 3.66 -0.41 -14.11
CA THR A 123 5.07 -0.54 -13.69
C THR A 123 5.23 -0.15 -12.23
N PHE A 124 5.93 -0.96 -11.45
CA PHE A 124 6.27 -0.66 -10.06
C PHE A 124 7.44 -1.52 -9.58
N SER A 125 8.02 -1.16 -8.43
CA SER A 125 8.95 -2.01 -7.68
C SER A 125 8.37 -2.24 -6.29
N CYS A 126 8.42 -3.49 -5.82
CA CYS A 126 7.95 -3.82 -4.48
C CYS A 126 8.83 -3.16 -3.40
N PRO A 127 8.24 -2.76 -2.25
CA PRO A 127 9.01 -2.23 -1.14
C PRO A 127 9.96 -3.29 -0.57
N ALA A 128 11.03 -2.84 0.09
CA ALA A 128 12.03 -3.73 0.68
C ALA A 128 11.39 -4.77 1.61
N GLY A 129 11.87 -6.03 1.53
CA GLY A 129 11.32 -7.17 2.28
C GLY A 129 10.10 -7.83 1.63
N THR A 130 9.66 -7.36 0.46
CA THR A 130 8.56 -7.96 -0.31
C THR A 130 8.96 -8.25 -1.75
N ALA A 131 8.29 -9.23 -2.38
CA ALA A 131 8.45 -9.61 -3.78
C ALA A 131 7.10 -9.55 -4.50
N ALA A 132 7.13 -9.27 -5.81
CA ALA A 132 5.96 -9.32 -6.67
C ALA A 132 5.53 -10.77 -6.95
N TYR A 133 4.28 -11.10 -6.64
CA TYR A 133 3.64 -12.39 -6.92
C TYR A 133 2.38 -12.20 -7.76
N LEU A 134 2.27 -12.98 -8.84
CA LEU A 134 1.15 -13.00 -9.76
C LEU A 134 0.22 -14.17 -9.44
N LEU A 135 -1.08 -13.92 -9.36
CA LEU A 135 -2.10 -14.95 -9.33
C LEU A 135 -2.54 -15.32 -10.76
N THR A 136 -2.02 -16.44 -11.24
CA THR A 136 -2.29 -16.99 -12.58
C THR A 136 -3.26 -18.17 -12.49
N ILE A 137 -3.66 -18.74 -13.63
CA ILE A 137 -4.50 -19.95 -13.68
C ILE A 137 -3.83 -21.18 -13.05
N VAL A 138 -2.49 -21.24 -13.02
CA VAL A 138 -1.74 -22.35 -12.41
C VAL A 138 -1.43 -22.11 -10.93
N GLY A 139 -1.86 -20.97 -10.38
CA GLY A 139 -1.62 -20.57 -9.00
C GLY A 139 -0.77 -19.31 -8.88
N GLU A 140 -0.27 -19.07 -7.67
CA GLU A 140 0.59 -17.94 -7.35
C GLU A 140 2.03 -18.21 -7.78
N LEU A 141 2.60 -17.33 -8.59
CA LEU A 141 3.98 -17.41 -9.08
C LEU A 141 4.74 -16.13 -8.74
N PRO A 142 6.01 -16.21 -8.31
CA PRO A 142 6.84 -15.01 -8.22
C PRO A 142 7.07 -14.42 -9.62
N ALA A 143 7.19 -13.10 -9.73
CA ALA A 143 7.55 -12.45 -10.98
C ALA A 143 9.02 -12.75 -11.38
N ASN A 144 9.50 -12.11 -12.46
CA ASN A 144 10.90 -12.26 -12.90
C ASN A 144 11.85 -11.91 -11.75
N PHE A 145 13.00 -12.58 -11.70
CA PHE A 145 14.00 -12.40 -10.64
C PHE A 145 13.44 -12.61 -9.22
N GLY A 146 12.51 -13.56 -9.05
CA GLY A 146 11.87 -13.85 -7.77
C GLY A 146 10.97 -12.71 -7.27
N GLY A 147 10.57 -11.78 -8.15
CA GLY A 147 9.75 -10.62 -7.79
C GLY A 147 10.50 -9.46 -7.14
N THR A 148 11.83 -9.48 -7.14
CA THR A 148 12.68 -8.44 -6.52
C THR A 148 12.99 -7.24 -7.41
N GLY A 149 12.74 -7.36 -8.71
CA GLY A 149 13.01 -6.31 -9.70
C GLY A 149 11.81 -5.38 -9.92
N THR A 150 11.97 -4.47 -10.88
CA THR A 150 10.86 -3.72 -11.43
C THR A 150 9.93 -4.68 -12.17
N PHE A 151 8.66 -4.68 -11.75
CA PHE A 151 7.58 -5.39 -12.41
C PHE A 151 7.01 -4.52 -13.53
N SER A 152 6.71 -5.14 -14.67
CA SER A 152 5.97 -4.50 -15.77
C SER A 152 5.05 -5.51 -16.44
N ALA A 153 3.78 -5.15 -16.64
CA ALA A 153 2.78 -5.95 -17.34
C ALA A 153 1.92 -5.07 -18.24
N ASP A 154 1.25 -5.67 -19.22
CA ASP A 154 0.37 -4.98 -20.15
C ASP A 154 -1.06 -5.53 -20.11
N CYS A 155 -2.02 -4.69 -20.45
CA CYS A 155 -3.42 -5.03 -20.66
C CYS A 155 -3.93 -4.26 -21.88
N TRP A 156 -4.64 -4.93 -22.77
CA TRP A 156 -5.11 -4.33 -24.01
C TRP A 156 -6.57 -3.88 -23.89
N ASP A 157 -6.89 -2.71 -24.43
CA ASP A 157 -8.28 -2.25 -24.56
C ASP A 157 -9.00 -2.91 -25.75
N THR A 158 -8.27 -3.50 -26.70
CA THR A 158 -8.84 -4.25 -27.83
C THR A 158 -8.13 -5.57 -28.07
N GLY A 159 -8.82 -6.46 -28.78
CA GLY A 159 -8.51 -7.88 -28.83
C GLY A 159 -7.47 -8.27 -29.88
N ASN A 160 -6.65 -7.33 -30.34
CA ASN A 160 -5.80 -7.57 -31.51
C ASN A 160 -4.63 -8.53 -31.23
N PHE A 161 -4.15 -8.59 -29.98
CA PHE A 161 -3.02 -9.44 -29.59
C PHE A 161 -3.29 -10.29 -28.35
N ASN A 162 -4.10 -9.77 -27.41
CA ASN A 162 -4.48 -10.44 -26.18
C ASN A 162 -5.99 -10.27 -25.93
N THR A 163 -6.54 -11.02 -24.98
CA THR A 163 -7.94 -10.85 -24.59
C THR A 163 -8.13 -9.45 -23.95
N PRO A 164 -9.07 -8.62 -24.43
CA PRO A 164 -9.29 -7.28 -23.88
C PRO A 164 -9.55 -7.32 -22.37
N GLY A 165 -8.94 -6.40 -21.62
CA GLY A 165 -9.11 -6.30 -20.17
C GLY A 165 -8.38 -7.35 -19.33
N VAL A 166 -7.67 -8.29 -19.97
CA VAL A 166 -6.83 -9.27 -19.28
C VAL A 166 -5.41 -8.73 -19.18
N TRP A 167 -4.81 -8.85 -17.99
CA TRP A 167 -3.42 -8.49 -17.78
C TRP A 167 -2.50 -9.65 -18.13
N THR A 168 -1.49 -9.35 -18.93
CA THR A 168 -0.49 -10.28 -19.42
C THR A 168 0.89 -9.83 -18.95
N TYR A 169 1.68 -10.78 -18.46
CA TYR A 169 3.04 -10.55 -17.98
C TYR A 169 4.03 -11.44 -18.73
N TYR A 170 5.12 -10.84 -19.21
CA TYR A 170 6.17 -11.56 -19.94
C TYR A 170 7.28 -12.03 -18.99
N PHE A 171 7.38 -13.35 -18.82
CA PHE A 171 8.47 -13.98 -18.07
C PHE A 171 9.72 -14.13 -18.95
N PHE A 172 10.71 -13.25 -18.74
CA PHE A 172 11.97 -13.27 -19.50
C PHE A 172 12.74 -14.58 -19.32
N ALA A 173 12.66 -15.20 -18.14
CA ALA A 173 13.36 -16.46 -17.86
C ALA A 173 12.90 -17.63 -18.75
N TYR A 174 11.66 -17.60 -19.23
CA TYR A 174 11.04 -18.69 -19.99
C TYR A 174 10.60 -18.29 -21.40
N GLY A 175 10.70 -17.00 -21.75
CA GLY A 175 10.22 -16.48 -23.03
C GLY A 175 8.70 -16.59 -23.22
N ALA A 176 7.96 -16.70 -22.12
CA ALA A 176 6.53 -16.99 -22.11
C ALA A 176 5.72 -15.84 -21.52
N ALA A 177 4.53 -15.60 -22.08
CA ALA A 177 3.54 -14.68 -21.56
C ALA A 177 2.54 -15.43 -20.68
N TYR A 178 2.16 -14.85 -19.54
CA TYR A 178 1.18 -15.40 -18.62
C TYR A 178 0.10 -14.39 -18.32
N ASP A 179 -1.14 -14.83 -18.45
CA ASP A 179 -2.27 -14.06 -17.97
C ASP A 179 -2.39 -14.21 -16.45
N PHE A 180 -2.69 -13.10 -15.80
CA PHE A 180 -2.88 -13.05 -14.36
C PHE A 180 -4.10 -12.20 -13.99
N SER A 181 -4.73 -12.58 -12.89
CA SER A 181 -5.92 -11.89 -12.38
C SER A 181 -5.57 -10.87 -11.29
N GLN A 182 -4.48 -11.10 -10.56
CA GLN A 182 -4.03 -10.23 -9.48
C GLN A 182 -2.50 -10.20 -9.37
N ILE A 183 -1.98 -9.08 -8.91
CA ILE A 183 -0.58 -8.90 -8.52
C ILE A 183 -0.51 -8.34 -7.10
N ARG A 184 0.46 -8.78 -6.31
CA ARG A 184 0.72 -8.25 -4.97
C ARG A 184 2.20 -8.27 -4.61
N CYS A 185 2.62 -7.33 -3.78
CA CYS A 185 3.93 -7.39 -3.12
C CYS A 185 3.80 -8.15 -1.80
N LYS A 186 4.20 -9.42 -1.78
CA LYS A 186 4.11 -10.33 -0.63
C LYS A 186 5.44 -10.39 0.12
N ASN A 187 5.41 -10.56 1.44
CA ASN A 187 6.63 -10.75 2.22
C ASN A 187 7.44 -11.97 1.77
N MET A 188 8.76 -11.84 1.85
CA MET A 188 9.71 -12.94 1.62
C MET A 188 9.89 -13.81 2.87
#